data_AF-A0A6P0DSU6-F1
#
_entry.id   AF-A0A6P0DSU6-F1
#
_cell.length_a   1.000
_cell.length_b   1.000
_cell.length_c   1.000
_cell.angle_alpha   90.00
_cell.angle_beta   90.00
_cell.angle_gamma   90.00
#
_symmetry.space_group_name_H-M   'P 1'
#
loop_
_entity.id
_entity.type
_entity.pdbx_description
1 polymer ?
#
loop_
_entity_poly.entity_id
_entity_poly.type
_entity_poly.pdbx_seq_one_letter_code
_entity_poly.pdbx_strand_id
1 'polypeptide(L)' 'MTHPQQPAVSTAASAPVRGDTVPALVASAAARLEAAGVAFGHGTTNAHDEAAWLVLWRLGLPLDTALD' A
#
# COMPACT_ATOMS: atom_id res chain seq x y z
N MET A 1 0.38 5.86 36.47
CA MET A 1 -0.63 5.44 35.47
C MET A 1 -0.86 6.60 34.51
N THR A 2 0.08 6.81 33.60
CA THR A 2 -0.02 7.87 32.59
C THR A 2 0.27 7.19 31.26
N HIS A 3 -0.79 6.88 30.53
CA HIS A 3 -0.71 6.41 29.14
C HIS A 3 -1.06 7.65 28.30
N PRO A 4 -0.10 8.43 27.77
CA PRO A 4 -0.45 9.52 26.90
C PRO A 4 -0.68 9.01 25.48
N GLN A 5 -1.80 9.46 24.94
CA GLN A 5 -2.06 9.73 23.53
C GLN A 5 -2.06 8.55 22.55
N GLN A 6 -3.27 8.06 22.25
CA GLN A 6 -3.57 7.44 20.97
C GLN A 6 -3.26 8.45 19.85
N PRO A 7 -2.45 8.11 18.81
CA PRO A 7 -2.33 8.97 17.65
C PRO A 7 -3.68 9.00 16.92
N ALA A 8 -4.08 10.19 16.49
CA ALA A 8 -5.25 10.43 15.67
C ALA A 8 -5.31 9.40 14.52
N VAL A 9 -6.44 8.74 14.35
CA VAL A 9 -6.73 7.92 13.17
C VAL A 9 -6.45 8.78 11.92
N SER A 10 -5.34 8.49 11.25
CA SER A 10 -4.84 9.32 10.15
C SER A 10 -5.78 9.20 8.96
N THR A 11 -6.42 10.30 8.61
CA THR A 11 -7.33 10.45 7.46
C THR A 11 -6.71 10.06 6.11
N ALA A 12 -5.37 9.90 6.06
CA ALA A 12 -4.61 9.52 4.87
C ALA A 12 -4.97 8.15 4.28
N ALA A 13 -5.47 7.19 5.09
CA ALA A 13 -5.80 5.84 4.59
C ALA A 13 -6.96 5.83 3.56
N SER A 14 -7.83 6.85 3.57
CA SER A 14 -9.04 6.91 2.74
C SER A 14 -8.87 7.56 1.35
N ALA A 15 -7.72 8.15 1.03
CA ALA A 15 -7.51 8.73 -0.30
C ALA A 15 -7.50 7.63 -1.37
N PRO A 16 -8.14 7.78 -2.55
CA PRO A 16 -8.11 6.75 -3.58
C PRO A 16 -6.68 6.59 -4.17
N VAL A 17 -6.35 5.37 -4.63
CA VAL A 17 -5.12 5.12 -5.41
C VAL A 17 -5.20 5.92 -6.71
N ARG A 18 -4.13 6.65 -7.07
CA ARG A 18 -4.06 7.46 -8.29
C ARG A 18 -2.72 7.26 -9.01
N GLY A 19 -2.72 7.48 -10.32
CA GLY A 19 -1.53 7.41 -11.16
C GLY A 19 -1.88 7.11 -12.62
N ASP A 20 -1.10 7.65 -13.55
CA ASP A 20 -1.27 7.42 -15.00
C ASP A 20 -0.45 6.21 -15.50
N THR A 21 0.43 5.67 -14.66
CA THR A 21 1.28 4.50 -14.94
C THR A 21 1.16 3.45 -13.84
N VAL A 22 1.51 2.20 -14.15
CA VAL A 22 1.49 1.10 -13.16
C VAL A 22 2.40 1.40 -11.97
N PRO A 23 3.66 1.84 -12.12
CA PRO A 23 4.50 2.21 -10.98
C PRO A 23 3.89 3.33 -10.12
N ALA A 24 3.24 4.32 -10.74
CA ALA A 24 2.58 5.41 -10.02
C ALA A 24 1.38 4.91 -9.18
N LEU A 25 0.59 3.99 -9.74
CA LEU A 25 -0.50 3.34 -9.02
C LEU A 25 0.02 2.51 -7.85
N VAL A 26 1.11 1.77 -8.03
CA VAL A 26 1.75 0.99 -6.96
C VAL A 26 2.26 1.89 -5.86
N ALA A 27 2.99 2.96 -6.19
CA ALA A 27 3.47 3.92 -5.20
C ALA A 27 2.32 4.56 -4.40
N SER A 28 1.24 4.95 -5.08
CA SER A 28 0.05 5.51 -4.42
C SER A 28 -0.66 4.50 -3.52
N ALA A 29 -0.71 3.22 -3.92
CA ALA A 29 -1.29 2.16 -3.11
C ALA A 29 -0.41 1.81 -1.90
N ALA A 30 0.91 1.73 -2.07
CA ALA A 30 1.88 1.45 -1.00
C ALA A 30 1.79 2.51 0.10
N ALA A 31 1.79 3.79 -0.26
CA ALA A 31 1.65 4.89 0.70
C ALA A 31 0.36 4.80 1.53
N ARG A 32 -0.73 4.30 0.94
CA ARG A 32 -1.98 4.08 1.67
C ARG A 32 -1.92 2.88 2.61
N LEU A 33 -1.30 1.78 2.19
CA LEU A 33 -1.13 0.59 3.03
C LEU A 33 -0.26 0.91 4.24
N GLU A 34 0.81 1.68 4.05
CA GLU A 34 1.64 2.20 5.15
C GLU A 34 0.82 3.10 6.08
N ALA A 35 0.07 4.05 5.54
CA ALA A 35 -0.76 4.95 6.33
C ALA A 35 -1.91 4.24 7.08
N ALA A 36 -2.39 3.12 6.54
CA ALA A 36 -3.42 2.29 7.17
C ALA A 36 -2.85 1.40 8.29
N GLY A 37 -1.52 1.23 8.38
CA GLY A 37 -0.87 0.42 9.40
C GLY A 37 -1.28 -1.06 9.35
N VAL A 38 -1.58 -1.58 8.16
CA VAL A 38 -1.95 -3.00 7.99
C VAL A 38 -0.75 -3.91 8.27
N ALA A 39 -1.01 -5.08 8.86
CA ALA A 39 0.04 -6.08 9.07
C ALA A 39 0.25 -6.87 7.76
N PHE A 40 1.48 -6.86 7.24
CA PHE A 40 1.90 -7.68 6.11
C PHE A 40 2.40 -9.03 6.64
N GLY A 41 1.84 -10.14 6.15
CA GLY A 41 2.11 -11.49 6.66
C GLY A 41 3.00 -12.35 5.75
N HIS A 42 3.63 -13.38 6.34
CA HIS A 42 4.17 -14.58 5.67
C HIS A 42 5.08 -14.42 4.43
N GLY A 43 5.95 -13.39 4.41
CA GLY A 43 7.09 -13.33 3.47
C GLY A 43 7.09 -12.19 2.45
N THR A 44 6.11 -11.28 2.46
CA THR A 44 6.18 -9.99 1.75
C THR A 44 6.83 -8.93 2.64
N THR A 45 7.84 -8.22 2.12
CA THR A 45 8.82 -7.51 2.96
C THR A 45 8.48 -6.02 3.16
N ASN A 46 7.54 -5.47 2.40
CA ASN A 46 7.12 -4.08 2.56
C ASN A 46 5.74 -3.81 1.90
N ALA A 47 5.17 -2.64 2.16
CA ALA A 47 3.92 -2.19 1.56
C ALA A 47 3.96 -2.07 0.03
N HIS A 48 5.16 -1.97 -0.56
CA HIS A 48 5.35 -1.84 -1.99
C HIS A 48 5.08 -3.17 -2.71
N ASP A 49 5.59 -4.29 -2.21
CA ASP A 49 5.37 -5.62 -2.79
C ASP A 49 3.88 -5.99 -2.76
N GLU A 50 3.21 -5.71 -1.64
CA GLU A 50 1.77 -5.94 -1.49
C GLU A 50 0.95 -5.03 -2.43
N ALA A 51 1.35 -3.76 -2.56
CA ALA A 51 0.74 -2.84 -3.50
C ALA A 51 0.94 -3.26 -4.96
N ALA A 52 2.14 -3.75 -5.32
CA ALA A 52 2.45 -4.25 -6.64
C ALA A 52 1.55 -5.44 -6.98
N TRP A 53 1.45 -6.41 -6.07
CA TRP A 53 0.56 -7.57 -6.23
C TRP A 53 -0.90 -7.15 -6.43
N LEU A 54 -1.43 -6.27 -5.57
CA LEU A 54 -2.82 -5.81 -5.66
C LEU A 54 -3.11 -5.04 -6.97
N VAL A 55 -2.20 -4.19 -7.41
CA VAL A 55 -2.36 -3.40 -8.64
C VAL A 55 -2.28 -4.30 -9.87
N LEU A 56 -1.26 -5.15 -9.97
CA LEU A 56 -1.09 -6.08 -11.09
C LEU A 56 -2.28 -7.05 -11.19
N TRP A 57 -2.72 -7.62 -10.05
CA TRP A 57 -3.91 -8.47 -9.98
C TRP A 57 -5.16 -7.73 -10.45
N ARG A 58 -5.37 -6.49 -9.98
CA ARG A 58 -6.56 -5.70 -10.35
C ARG A 58 -6.60 -5.32 -11.83
N LEU A 59 -5.43 -5.16 -12.45
CA LEU A 59 -5.28 -4.86 -13.87
C LEU A 59 -5.25 -6.13 -14.75
N GLY A 60 -5.22 -7.33 -14.16
CA GLY A 60 -5.11 -8.59 -14.90
C GLY A 60 -3.75 -8.80 -15.55
N LEU A 61 -2.70 -8.17 -15.00
CA LEU A 61 -1.33 -8.27 -15.49
C LEU A 61 -0.59 -9.43 -14.79
N PRO A 62 0.49 -9.98 -15.40
CA PRO A 62 1.33 -10.97 -14.75
C PRO A 62 1.90 -10.44 -13.43
N LEU A 63 1.82 -11.24 -12.36
CA LEU A 63 2.25 -10.81 -11.03
C LEU A 63 3.78 -10.68 -10.90
N ASP A 64 4.53 -11.41 -11.73
CA ASP A 64 6.00 -11.35 -11.82
C ASP A 64 6.50 -10.22 -12.75
N THR A 65 5.64 -9.23 -13.07
CA THR A 65 6.03 -8.10 -13.93
C THR A 65 7.00 -7.19 -13.19
N ALA A 66 8.16 -6.94 -13.79
CA ALA A 66 9.09 -5.93 -13.31
C ALA A 66 8.47 -4.52 -13.43
N LEU A 67 8.51 -3.76 -12.34
CA LEU A 67 8.08 -2.38 -12.29
C LEU A 67 9.33 -1.49 -12.39
N ASP A 68 9.61 -0.96 -13.59
CA ASP A 68 10.68 0.02 -13.86
C ASP A 68 10.08 1.42 -14.03
#